data_AF-A0A9P8IT49-F1
#
_entry.id   AF-A0A9P8IT49-F1
#
_cell.length_a   1.000
_cell.length_b   1.000
_cell.length_c   1.000
_cell.angle_alpha   90.00
_cell.angle_beta   90.00
_cell.angle_gamma   90.00
#
_symmetry.space_group_name_H-M   'P 1'
#
loop_
_entity.id
_entity.type
_entity.pdbx_description
1 polymer ?
#
loop_
_entity_poly.entity_id
_entity_poly.type
_entity_poly.pdbx_seq_one_letter_code
_entity_poly.pdbx_strand_id
1 'polypeptide(L)'
;MIIINSFYPQQFEHPQLGPIIGRKRNEHVVQFRIIPYGHVAARFRHATLVSELPPKQRTFTEHGHACPQNEQCMEPFGGPIPGNEKREYDEFFSLDLTIITPGSALKFGNTHKVPVMVYVHGGGFTVGAQYGGPNGPRRRSGKPQRLAFQCVQKFISGFGGDINRITALGESAPSSSLAFHLSYNVPLFDRAILQSGTASAVSPKPLANKDEEYQALLKFCGISVDDPQRLEKLIAVPTDKIVEAATSINKAAFSPLADKSFFPIIPNYLNHAKIISDCSWIAAIVTGDVVFEGCLFAHSIVDVRPEVFYQHVENALGVENANRVLEVYEISRNMNENLFWARLCTLCGDAMFSGKTMSLSAHQFQRG
;
A
#
# COMPACT_ATOMS: atom_id res chain seq x y z
N MET A 1 15.87 2.85 -38.45
CA MET A 1 14.57 3.54 -38.30
C MET A 1 14.27 3.63 -36.81
N ILE A 2 14.23 4.83 -36.23
CA ILE A 2 13.96 5.00 -34.79
C ILE A 2 12.44 4.91 -34.60
N ILE A 3 11.96 3.86 -33.93
CA ILE A 3 10.58 3.80 -33.45
C ILE A 3 10.51 4.73 -32.23
N ILE A 4 10.00 5.94 -32.44
CA ILE A 4 9.83 6.92 -31.36
C ILE A 4 8.73 6.37 -30.44
N ASN A 5 9.12 5.91 -29.25
CA ASN A 5 8.25 5.25 -28.28
C ASN A 5 7.29 6.21 -27.54
N SER A 6 6.98 7.36 -28.13
CA SER A 6 6.23 8.46 -27.52
C SER A 6 4.73 8.20 -27.44
N PHE A 7 4.14 8.73 -26.36
CA PHE A 7 2.70 8.74 -26.10
C PHE A 7 2.09 10.07 -26.59
N TYR A 8 1.25 10.02 -27.64
CA TYR A 8 0.59 11.18 -28.25
C TYR A 8 -0.84 11.38 -27.71
N PRO A 9 -1.32 12.62 -27.50
CA PRO A 9 -2.72 12.87 -27.13
C PRO A 9 -3.72 12.38 -28.19
N GLN A 10 -4.84 11.78 -27.77
CA GLN A 10 -5.96 11.41 -28.62
C GLN A 10 -7.30 11.52 -27.87
N GLN A 11 -8.34 12.04 -28.54
CA GLN A 11 -9.72 12.03 -28.05
C GLN A 11 -10.38 10.64 -28.20
N PHE A 12 -11.14 10.24 -27.17
CA PHE A 12 -11.99 9.06 -27.12
C PHE A 12 -13.35 9.46 -26.53
N GLU A 13 -14.42 8.77 -26.90
CA GLU A 13 -15.76 9.01 -26.36
C GLU A 13 -16.07 8.02 -25.22
N HIS A 14 -16.22 8.54 -24.00
CA HIS A 14 -16.50 7.72 -22.81
C HIS A 14 -17.99 7.81 -22.43
N PRO A 15 -18.75 6.70 -22.40
CA PRO A 15 -20.22 6.71 -22.29
C PRO A 15 -20.84 7.54 -21.15
N GLN A 16 -20.15 7.66 -20.00
CA GLN A 16 -20.61 8.44 -18.84
C GLN A 16 -19.96 9.84 -18.71
N LEU A 17 -18.97 10.17 -19.55
CA LEU A 17 -18.14 11.38 -19.39
C LEU A 17 -18.15 12.27 -20.64
N GLY A 18 -18.53 11.74 -21.80
CA GLY A 18 -18.39 12.40 -23.10
C GLY A 18 -16.94 12.35 -23.62
N PRO A 19 -16.53 13.35 -24.41
CA PRO A 19 -15.17 13.45 -24.94
C PRO A 19 -14.11 13.48 -23.84
N ILE A 20 -13.13 12.59 -23.91
CA ILE A 20 -11.94 12.55 -23.03
C ILE A 20 -10.67 12.45 -23.88
N ILE A 21 -9.60 13.15 -23.50
CA ILE A 21 -8.30 13.08 -24.19
C ILE A 21 -7.35 12.24 -23.35
N GLY A 22 -7.06 11.02 -23.83
CA GLY A 22 -6.00 10.17 -23.28
C GLY A 22 -4.70 10.32 -24.07
N ARG A 23 -3.72 9.45 -23.82
CA ARG A 23 -2.53 9.30 -24.65
C ARG A 23 -2.42 7.90 -25.23
N LYS A 24 -2.07 7.81 -26.51
CA LYS A 24 -1.86 6.56 -27.25
C LYS A 24 -0.39 6.42 -27.64
N ARG A 25 0.19 5.23 -27.39
CA ARG A 25 1.58 4.91 -27.80
C ARG A 25 1.65 4.20 -29.15
N ASN A 26 0.63 3.40 -29.45
CA ASN A 26 0.45 2.64 -30.69
C ASN A 26 -1.02 2.17 -30.79
N GLU A 27 -1.39 1.40 -31.81
CA GLU A 27 -2.75 0.83 -31.95
C GLU A 27 -3.19 -0.12 -30.82
N HIS A 28 -2.28 -0.49 -29.91
CA HIS A 28 -2.53 -1.49 -28.87
C HIS A 28 -2.70 -0.89 -27.47
N VAL A 29 -2.04 0.22 -27.13
CA VAL A 29 -2.01 0.76 -25.75
C VAL A 29 -2.43 2.22 -25.68
N VAL A 30 -3.48 2.48 -24.89
CA VAL A 30 -3.95 3.81 -24.49
C VAL A 30 -3.82 3.95 -22.97
N GLN A 31 -3.39 5.13 -22.52
CA GLN A 31 -3.26 5.51 -21.12
C GLN A 31 -4.07 6.78 -20.86
N PHE A 32 -4.87 6.78 -19.80
CA PHE A 32 -5.49 7.96 -19.20
C PHE A 32 -4.89 8.12 -17.80
N ARG A 33 -4.33 9.28 -17.50
CA ARG A 33 -3.74 9.65 -16.20
C ARG A 33 -4.67 10.63 -15.48
N ILE A 34 -4.39 10.95 -14.22
CA ILE A 34 -5.06 12.04 -13.47
C ILE A 34 -6.60 12.00 -13.52
N ILE A 35 -7.18 10.80 -13.33
CA ILE A 35 -8.62 10.61 -13.15
C ILE A 35 -8.91 10.66 -11.64
N PRO A 36 -9.40 11.79 -11.08
CA PRO A 36 -9.54 11.92 -9.63
C PRO A 36 -10.64 11.01 -9.09
N TYR A 37 -10.31 10.23 -8.07
CA TYR A 37 -11.26 9.35 -7.37
C TYR A 37 -11.72 9.91 -6.03
N GLY A 38 -10.95 10.83 -5.43
CA GLY A 38 -11.25 11.41 -4.13
C GLY A 38 -10.88 12.88 -4.02
N HIS A 39 -11.55 13.60 -3.13
CA HIS A 39 -11.20 14.97 -2.76
C HIS A 39 -10.91 15.06 -1.25
N VAL A 40 -9.89 15.83 -0.88
CA VAL A 40 -9.50 16.08 0.51
C VAL A 40 -9.78 17.54 0.87
N ALA A 41 -10.84 17.78 1.63
CA ALA A 41 -11.25 19.15 1.99
C ALA A 41 -10.34 19.85 3.01
N ALA A 42 -9.55 19.10 3.80
CA ALA A 42 -8.50 19.64 4.67
C ALA A 42 -7.54 18.55 5.16
N ARG A 43 -6.44 18.97 5.78
CA ARG A 43 -5.49 18.08 6.48
C ARG A 43 -6.16 17.24 7.56
N PHE A 44 -5.68 16.00 7.70
CA PHE A 44 -6.19 14.92 8.57
C PHE A 44 -7.67 14.49 8.38
N ARG A 45 -8.52 15.27 7.69
CA ARG A 45 -9.90 14.89 7.36
C ARG A 45 -9.97 13.67 6.43
N HIS A 46 -11.14 13.03 6.41
CA HIS A 46 -11.44 12.00 5.44
C HIS A 46 -11.60 12.58 4.03
N ALA A 47 -11.13 11.82 3.04
CA ALA A 47 -11.46 12.07 1.65
C ALA A 47 -12.93 11.71 1.38
N THR A 48 -13.56 12.43 0.45
CA THR A 48 -14.89 12.12 -0.11
C THR A 48 -14.76 11.60 -1.53
N LEU A 49 -15.71 10.77 -1.98
CA LEU A 49 -15.73 10.27 -3.36
C LEU A 49 -15.90 11.42 -4.35
N VAL A 50 -15.13 11.41 -5.45
CA VAL A 50 -15.44 12.25 -6.61
C VAL A 50 -16.59 11.59 -7.37
N SER A 51 -17.81 12.06 -7.12
CA SER A 51 -19.03 11.51 -7.73
C SER A 51 -19.12 11.80 -9.23
N GLU A 52 -18.57 12.93 -9.69
CA GLU A 52 -18.60 13.40 -11.07
C GLU A 52 -17.27 14.06 -11.43
N LEU A 53 -16.72 13.76 -12.61
CA LEU A 53 -15.49 14.41 -13.08
C LEU A 53 -15.84 15.78 -13.70
N PRO A 54 -15.19 16.89 -13.30
CA PRO A 54 -15.50 18.24 -13.80
C PRO A 54 -15.45 18.35 -15.33
N PRO A 55 -16.37 19.06 -16.00
CA PRO A 55 -16.36 19.21 -17.47
C PRO A 55 -15.07 19.84 -18.03
N LYS A 56 -14.37 20.66 -17.23
CA LYS A 56 -13.07 21.26 -17.58
C LYS A 56 -11.90 20.28 -17.47
N GLN A 57 -12.08 19.14 -16.81
CA GLN A 57 -11.04 18.16 -16.50
C GLN A 57 -11.32 16.88 -17.30
N ARG A 58 -11.07 16.98 -18.61
CA ARG A 58 -11.26 15.92 -19.61
C ARG A 58 -9.96 15.51 -20.32
N THR A 59 -8.85 16.16 -19.97
CA THR A 59 -7.52 15.87 -20.51
C THR A 59 -6.72 15.08 -19.48
N PHE A 60 -6.39 13.84 -19.83
CA PHE A 60 -5.85 12.80 -18.95
C PHE A 60 -4.45 12.38 -19.42
N THR A 61 -3.60 13.38 -19.70
CA THR A 61 -2.35 13.21 -20.45
C THR A 61 -1.08 13.34 -19.59
N GLU A 62 -1.11 14.19 -18.57
CA GLU A 62 0.06 14.52 -17.75
C GLU A 62 0.18 13.65 -16.49
N HIS A 63 1.31 13.74 -15.81
CA HIS A 63 1.46 13.15 -14.48
C HIS A 63 0.69 13.97 -13.43
N GLY A 64 0.10 13.29 -12.44
CA GLY A 64 -0.55 13.94 -11.29
C GLY A 64 0.42 14.15 -10.14
N HIS A 65 -0.03 14.73 -9.04
CA HIS A 65 0.82 14.84 -7.86
C HIS A 65 0.89 13.50 -7.11
N ALA A 66 2.05 13.18 -6.58
CA ALA A 66 2.17 12.16 -5.54
C ALA A 66 1.73 12.74 -4.18
N CYS A 67 1.29 11.88 -3.27
CA CYS A 67 1.09 12.28 -1.87
C CYS A 67 2.45 12.72 -1.25
N PRO A 68 2.53 13.83 -0.49
CA PRO A 68 3.79 14.36 0.04
C PRO A 68 4.55 13.35 0.92
N GLN A 69 5.85 13.17 0.70
CA GLN A 69 6.66 12.10 1.28
C GLN A 69 8.16 12.45 1.31
N ASN A 70 8.97 11.60 1.98
CA ASN A 70 10.43 11.65 1.92
C ASN A 70 10.95 10.47 1.09
N GLU A 71 11.46 10.73 -0.12
CA GLU A 71 11.99 9.70 -1.02
C GLU A 71 13.33 9.10 -0.55
N GLN A 72 14.09 9.80 0.29
CA GLN A 72 15.41 9.32 0.75
C GLN A 72 15.35 8.01 1.55
N CYS A 73 14.18 7.67 2.12
CA CYS A 73 13.98 6.39 2.78
C CYS A 73 14.02 5.18 1.80
N MET A 74 14.07 5.43 0.49
CA MET A 74 14.05 4.41 -0.56
C MET A 74 15.39 4.21 -1.28
N GLU A 75 16.41 5.03 -1.00
CA GLU A 75 17.78 4.82 -1.49
C GLU A 75 18.33 3.41 -1.15
N PRO A 76 18.12 2.84 0.07
CA PRO A 76 18.57 1.48 0.39
C PRO A 76 17.90 0.37 -0.45
N PHE A 77 16.83 0.69 -1.18
CA PHE A 77 16.05 -0.25 -1.99
C PHE A 77 16.22 -0.01 -3.51
N GLY A 78 17.30 0.69 -3.90
CA GLY A 78 17.63 0.97 -5.30
C GLY A 78 17.29 2.39 -5.78
N GLY A 79 16.71 3.23 -4.92
CA GLY A 79 16.52 4.66 -5.19
C GLY A 79 15.58 4.99 -6.36
N PRO A 80 15.65 6.22 -6.90
CA PRO A 80 14.90 6.61 -8.09
C PRO A 80 15.53 6.02 -9.36
N ILE A 81 14.72 5.40 -10.22
CA ILE A 81 15.19 4.84 -11.50
C ILE A 81 15.72 5.98 -12.39
N PRO A 82 16.97 5.89 -12.92
CA PRO A 82 17.54 6.91 -13.79
C PRO A 82 16.67 7.20 -15.02
N GLY A 83 16.38 8.48 -15.25
CA GLY A 83 15.53 8.94 -16.36
C GLY A 83 14.04 9.02 -16.05
N ASN A 84 13.58 8.68 -14.84
CA ASN A 84 12.25 9.07 -14.39
C ASN A 84 12.14 10.60 -14.26
N GLU A 85 10.96 11.13 -14.57
CA GLU A 85 10.60 12.52 -14.28
C GLU A 85 10.55 12.74 -12.75
N LYS A 86 10.94 13.95 -12.30
CA LYS A 86 10.87 14.33 -10.88
C LYS A 86 9.39 14.38 -10.45
N ARG A 87 9.07 13.75 -9.32
CA ARG A 87 7.70 13.81 -8.76
C ARG A 87 7.37 15.19 -8.20
N GLU A 88 6.13 15.60 -8.41
CA GLU A 88 5.53 16.78 -7.78
C GLU A 88 4.56 16.34 -6.67
N TYR A 89 4.40 17.18 -5.64
CA TYR A 89 3.72 16.82 -4.39
C TYR A 89 2.57 17.77 -4.06
N ASP A 90 1.41 17.20 -3.77
CA ASP A 90 0.24 17.94 -3.29
C ASP A 90 -0.61 17.07 -2.34
N GLU A 91 -1.11 17.64 -1.25
CA GLU A 91 -1.89 16.93 -0.24
C GLU A 91 -3.36 16.68 -0.65
N PHE A 92 -3.87 17.48 -1.57
CA PHE A 92 -5.28 17.60 -1.92
C PHE A 92 -5.59 17.13 -3.34
N PHE A 93 -4.61 17.19 -4.24
CA PHE A 93 -4.68 16.85 -5.68
C PHE A 93 -3.78 15.65 -6.06
N SER A 94 -3.76 14.63 -5.20
CA SER A 94 -2.98 13.38 -5.36
C SER A 94 -3.82 12.09 -5.27
N LEU A 95 -5.16 12.20 -5.19
CA LEU A 95 -6.09 11.06 -5.15
C LEU A 95 -6.58 10.69 -6.55
N ASP A 96 -5.64 10.27 -7.40
CA ASP A 96 -5.85 10.02 -8.84
C ASP A 96 -5.70 8.55 -9.25
N LEU A 97 -6.41 8.18 -10.32
CA LEU A 97 -6.23 6.93 -11.07
C LEU A 97 -5.52 7.17 -12.40
N THR A 98 -4.71 6.18 -12.78
CA THR A 98 -4.17 6.00 -14.12
C THR A 98 -4.71 4.69 -14.68
N ILE A 99 -5.47 4.77 -15.76
CA ILE A 99 -6.07 3.62 -16.45
C ILE A 99 -5.27 3.36 -17.72
N ILE A 100 -4.70 2.16 -17.82
CA ILE A 100 -4.05 1.66 -19.04
C ILE A 100 -4.97 0.59 -19.62
N THR A 101 -5.36 0.73 -20.88
CA THR A 101 -6.36 -0.13 -21.52
C THR A 101 -5.99 -0.44 -22.98
N PRO A 102 -6.36 -1.62 -23.52
CA PRO A 102 -6.15 -1.92 -24.93
C PRO A 102 -6.89 -0.96 -25.85
N GLY A 103 -6.22 -0.46 -26.90
CA GLY A 103 -6.85 0.41 -27.91
C GLY A 103 -8.03 -0.24 -28.64
N SER A 104 -8.08 -1.58 -28.66
CA SER A 104 -9.24 -2.36 -29.13
C SER A 104 -10.45 -2.27 -28.20
N ALA A 105 -10.26 -2.17 -26.89
CA ALA A 105 -11.34 -2.17 -25.89
C ALA A 105 -12.16 -0.86 -25.94
N LEU A 106 -11.54 0.23 -26.40
CA LEU A 106 -12.13 1.57 -26.57
C LEU A 106 -12.82 1.80 -27.91
N LYS A 107 -12.84 0.81 -28.82
CA LYS A 107 -13.47 1.00 -30.14
C LYS A 107 -14.98 1.21 -30.00
N PHE A 108 -15.53 2.17 -30.76
CA PHE A 108 -16.98 2.40 -30.81
C PHE A 108 -17.72 1.11 -31.17
N GLY A 109 -18.82 0.82 -30.47
CA GLY A 109 -19.59 -0.41 -30.62
C GLY A 109 -18.96 -1.66 -29.96
N ASN A 110 -17.78 -1.58 -29.33
CA ASN A 110 -17.20 -2.74 -28.64
C ASN A 110 -17.99 -3.13 -27.38
N THR A 111 -18.64 -4.29 -27.45
CA THR A 111 -19.34 -4.94 -26.34
C THR A 111 -18.42 -5.80 -25.46
N HIS A 112 -17.28 -6.27 -25.98
CA HIS A 112 -16.39 -7.18 -25.26
C HIS A 112 -15.58 -6.41 -24.21
N LYS A 113 -15.87 -6.68 -22.93
CA LYS A 113 -15.14 -6.10 -21.80
C LYS A 113 -13.94 -6.96 -21.40
N VAL A 114 -12.84 -6.30 -21.00
CA VAL A 114 -11.61 -6.97 -20.55
C VAL A 114 -11.56 -7.09 -19.01
N PRO A 115 -10.89 -8.12 -18.44
CA PRO A 115 -10.61 -8.16 -17.01
C PRO A 115 -9.87 -6.90 -16.55
N VAL A 116 -10.16 -6.45 -15.33
CA VAL A 116 -9.57 -5.24 -14.73
C VAL A 116 -8.57 -5.67 -13.66
N MET A 117 -7.34 -5.16 -13.72
CA MET A 117 -6.36 -5.32 -12.64
C MET A 117 -6.12 -3.97 -11.96
N VAL A 118 -6.41 -3.88 -10.67
CA VAL A 118 -6.24 -2.66 -9.87
C VAL A 118 -4.99 -2.84 -9.00
N TYR A 119 -3.89 -2.22 -9.41
CA TYR A 119 -2.65 -2.21 -8.66
C TYR A 119 -2.69 -1.19 -7.52
N VAL A 120 -2.31 -1.62 -6.32
CA VAL A 120 -2.08 -0.76 -5.16
C VAL A 120 -0.59 -0.80 -4.82
N HIS A 121 0.04 0.37 -4.83
CA HIS A 121 1.49 0.58 -4.87
C HIS A 121 2.21 0.43 -3.51
N GLY A 122 3.33 -0.31 -3.50
CA GLY A 122 4.15 -0.66 -2.32
C GLY A 122 4.67 0.51 -1.47
N GLY A 123 5.38 0.20 -0.37
CA GLY A 123 6.13 1.20 0.40
C GLY A 123 5.75 1.39 1.88
N GLY A 124 5.27 0.36 2.59
CA GLY A 124 5.19 0.41 4.07
C GLY A 124 4.15 1.37 4.69
N PHE A 125 3.27 1.98 3.89
CA PHE A 125 2.35 3.09 4.26
C PHE A 125 3.03 4.40 4.72
N THR A 126 4.34 4.39 4.98
CA THR A 126 5.19 5.57 4.88
C THR A 126 5.11 6.13 3.48
N VAL A 127 5.07 5.27 2.46
CA VAL A 127 5.05 5.63 1.04
C VAL A 127 4.21 4.62 0.17
N GLY A 128 3.82 5.02 -1.05
CA GLY A 128 2.99 4.42 -2.14
C GLY A 128 2.49 5.43 -3.26
N ALA A 129 2.93 5.32 -4.53
CA ALA A 129 2.43 6.15 -5.67
C ALA A 129 2.40 5.42 -7.03
N GLN A 130 1.85 6.09 -8.05
CA GLN A 130 1.30 5.47 -9.25
C GLN A 130 2.20 5.51 -10.50
N TYR A 131 3.24 6.35 -10.53
CA TYR A 131 4.16 6.46 -11.66
C TYR A 131 5.62 6.55 -11.18
N GLY A 132 6.52 5.90 -11.93
CA GLY A 132 7.94 5.81 -11.58
C GLY A 132 8.19 5.06 -10.27
N GLY A 133 7.79 3.78 -10.18
CA GLY A 133 7.90 2.97 -8.96
C GLY A 133 6.77 3.24 -7.92
N PRO A 134 6.80 2.56 -6.76
CA PRO A 134 5.94 2.87 -5.59
C PRO A 134 6.30 4.26 -4.96
N ASN A 135 5.75 4.63 -3.79
CA ASN A 135 6.10 5.81 -2.91
C ASN A 135 5.24 7.16 -3.03
N GLY A 136 4.13 7.50 -2.27
CA GLY A 136 3.85 8.26 -0.97
C GLY A 136 2.57 7.90 -0.06
N PRO A 137 2.11 8.67 0.97
CA PRO A 137 1.65 8.10 2.30
C PRO A 137 0.15 8.03 2.80
N ARG A 138 0.01 7.62 4.09
CA ARG A 138 -1.16 7.52 5.03
C ARG A 138 -2.42 8.40 4.81
N ARG A 139 -3.61 7.79 5.01
CA ARG A 139 -4.71 8.25 5.92
C ARG A 139 -5.39 7.02 6.58
N ARG A 140 -6.34 7.22 7.54
CA ARG A 140 -7.07 6.16 8.29
C ARG A 140 -7.44 5.00 7.34
N SER A 141 -6.88 3.82 7.63
CA SER A 141 -6.57 2.77 6.66
C SER A 141 -7.71 2.40 5.72
N GLY A 142 -7.37 2.24 4.44
CA GLY A 142 -8.30 1.75 3.43
C GLY A 142 -9.28 2.77 2.85
N LYS A 143 -9.64 3.87 3.53
CA LYS A 143 -10.69 4.79 3.01
C LYS A 143 -10.41 5.32 1.60
N PRO A 144 -9.24 5.91 1.27
CA PRO A 144 -8.95 6.34 -0.10
C PRO A 144 -8.97 5.18 -1.12
N GLN A 145 -8.46 4.00 -0.75
CA GLN A 145 -8.51 2.82 -1.60
C GLN A 145 -9.95 2.38 -1.90
N ARG A 146 -10.87 2.47 -0.92
CA ARG A 146 -12.30 2.19 -1.14
C ARG A 146 -12.93 3.18 -2.12
N LEU A 147 -12.56 4.46 -2.06
CA LEU A 147 -12.97 5.47 -3.04
C LEU A 147 -12.42 5.14 -4.44
N ALA A 148 -11.16 4.69 -4.54
CA ALA A 148 -10.55 4.25 -5.78
C ALA A 148 -11.28 3.02 -6.38
N PHE A 149 -11.58 1.99 -5.57
CA PHE A 149 -12.38 0.84 -6.02
C PHE A 149 -13.82 1.24 -6.43
N GLN A 150 -14.46 2.16 -5.71
CA GLN A 150 -15.78 2.70 -6.09
C GLN A 150 -15.73 3.51 -7.40
N CYS A 151 -14.65 4.25 -7.64
CA CYS A 151 -14.39 4.96 -8.90
C CYS A 151 -14.19 3.96 -10.06
N VAL A 152 -13.40 2.89 -9.85
CA VAL A 152 -13.25 1.77 -10.81
C VAL A 152 -14.61 1.13 -11.10
N GLN A 153 -15.34 0.69 -10.08
CA GLN A 153 -16.67 0.07 -10.23
C GLN A 153 -17.66 0.96 -11.00
N LYS A 154 -17.59 2.30 -10.82
CA LYS A 154 -18.46 3.25 -11.54
C LYS A 154 -18.06 3.45 -13.00
N PHE A 155 -16.78 3.72 -13.27
CA PHE A 155 -16.34 4.26 -14.56
C PHE A 155 -15.61 3.26 -15.48
N ILE A 156 -14.99 2.18 -14.97
CA ILE A 156 -14.06 1.34 -15.76
C ILE A 156 -14.70 0.70 -17.01
N SER A 157 -16.02 0.51 -17.00
CA SER A 157 -16.81 0.01 -18.13
C SER A 157 -16.74 0.88 -19.38
N GLY A 158 -16.59 2.20 -19.22
CA GLY A 158 -16.38 3.15 -20.31
C GLY A 158 -14.94 3.18 -20.82
N PHE A 159 -13.98 2.71 -20.03
CA PHE A 159 -12.59 2.44 -20.44
C PHE A 159 -12.39 1.02 -21.00
N GLY A 160 -13.49 0.28 -21.21
CA GLY A 160 -13.50 -1.07 -21.78
C GLY A 160 -13.35 -2.22 -20.78
N GLY A 161 -13.20 -1.94 -19.48
CA GLY A 161 -13.09 -2.96 -18.44
C GLY A 161 -14.42 -3.61 -18.03
N ASP A 162 -14.34 -4.76 -17.38
CA ASP A 162 -15.48 -5.49 -16.83
C ASP A 162 -15.58 -5.26 -15.31
N ILE A 163 -16.73 -4.77 -14.86
CA ILE A 163 -17.01 -4.47 -13.44
C ILE A 163 -17.17 -5.74 -12.58
N ASN A 164 -17.31 -6.92 -13.21
CA ASN A 164 -17.48 -8.22 -12.54
C ASN A 164 -16.22 -9.12 -12.67
N ARG A 165 -15.10 -8.56 -13.15
CA ARG A 165 -13.79 -9.23 -13.25
C ARG A 165 -12.66 -8.29 -12.82
N ILE A 166 -12.84 -7.66 -11.65
CA ILE A 166 -11.87 -6.82 -10.97
C ILE A 166 -10.96 -7.70 -10.11
N THR A 167 -9.66 -7.70 -10.41
CA THR A 167 -8.62 -8.32 -9.59
C THR A 167 -7.80 -7.21 -8.91
N ALA A 168 -7.80 -7.17 -7.59
CA ALA A 168 -6.91 -6.29 -6.84
C ALA A 168 -5.52 -6.94 -6.70
N LEU A 169 -4.45 -6.18 -6.97
CA LEU A 169 -3.07 -6.63 -6.79
C LEU A 169 -2.31 -5.68 -5.87
N GLY A 170 -1.61 -6.23 -4.89
CA GLY A 170 -0.77 -5.47 -3.98
C GLY A 170 0.39 -6.29 -3.45
N GLU A 171 1.49 -5.59 -3.15
CA GLU A 171 2.71 -6.11 -2.52
C GLU A 171 2.82 -5.54 -1.09
N SER A 172 3.49 -6.23 -0.16
CA SER A 172 3.81 -5.78 1.20
C SER A 172 2.66 -5.07 1.94
N ALA A 173 2.79 -3.76 2.20
CA ALA A 173 1.78 -2.94 2.87
C ALA A 173 0.45 -2.87 2.08
N PRO A 174 0.43 -2.56 0.77
CA PRO A 174 -0.72 -2.80 -0.10
C PRO A 174 -1.36 -4.17 0.02
N SER A 175 -0.58 -5.27 -0.04
CA SER A 175 -1.12 -6.62 0.12
C SER A 175 -1.86 -6.76 1.46
N SER A 176 -1.22 -6.29 2.53
CA SER A 176 -1.81 -6.21 3.87
C SER A 176 -3.11 -5.38 3.88
N SER A 177 -3.17 -4.29 3.12
CA SER A 177 -4.37 -3.44 3.01
C SER A 177 -5.50 -4.02 2.17
N LEU A 178 -5.20 -4.78 1.11
CA LEU A 178 -6.18 -5.57 0.37
C LEU A 178 -6.76 -6.66 1.27
N ALA A 179 -5.90 -7.33 2.05
CA ALA A 179 -6.32 -8.27 3.08
C ALA A 179 -7.15 -7.60 4.21
N PHE A 180 -6.93 -6.33 4.55
CA PHE A 180 -7.82 -5.60 5.48
C PHE A 180 -9.23 -5.39 4.89
N HIS A 181 -9.36 -5.17 3.57
CA HIS A 181 -10.69 -5.07 2.95
C HIS A 181 -11.43 -6.42 2.94
N LEU A 182 -10.70 -7.54 2.79
CA LEU A 182 -11.27 -8.90 2.88
C LEU A 182 -11.87 -9.18 4.28
N SER A 183 -11.34 -8.55 5.33
CA SER A 183 -11.90 -8.56 6.70
C SER A 183 -13.21 -7.77 6.87
N TYR A 184 -13.78 -7.20 5.78
CA TYR A 184 -14.94 -6.32 5.83
C TYR A 184 -16.05 -6.74 4.85
N ASN A 185 -17.30 -6.70 5.30
CA ASN A 185 -18.47 -7.23 4.57
C ASN A 185 -19.02 -6.28 3.49
N VAL A 186 -18.15 -5.59 2.75
CA VAL A 186 -18.56 -4.74 1.60
C VAL A 186 -17.61 -4.98 0.42
N PRO A 187 -18.04 -5.74 -0.61
CA PRO A 187 -17.22 -6.11 -1.77
C PRO A 187 -16.66 -4.91 -2.52
N LEU A 188 -15.44 -5.07 -3.05
CA LEU A 188 -14.72 -4.05 -3.83
C LEU A 188 -14.13 -4.60 -5.14
N PHE A 189 -13.86 -5.91 -5.17
CA PHE A 189 -13.17 -6.63 -6.24
C PHE A 189 -13.54 -8.12 -6.16
N ASP A 190 -13.42 -8.86 -7.25
CA ASP A 190 -13.81 -10.27 -7.36
C ASP A 190 -12.67 -11.24 -7.01
N ARG A 191 -11.42 -10.78 -7.15
CA ARG A 191 -10.18 -11.57 -6.91
C ARG A 191 -9.08 -10.73 -6.27
N ALA A 192 -8.16 -11.38 -5.57
CA ALA A 192 -7.00 -10.74 -4.97
C ALA A 192 -5.69 -11.44 -5.35
N ILE A 193 -4.62 -10.65 -5.53
CA ILE A 193 -3.23 -11.09 -5.64
C ILE A 193 -2.47 -10.40 -4.51
N LEU A 194 -2.02 -11.19 -3.54
CA LEU A 194 -1.51 -10.77 -2.24
C LEU A 194 -0.03 -11.18 -2.08
N GLN A 195 0.88 -10.30 -2.49
CA GLN A 195 2.31 -10.56 -2.50
C GLN A 195 2.98 -10.06 -1.22
N SER A 196 3.81 -10.88 -0.56
CA SER A 196 4.67 -10.50 0.57
C SER A 196 3.95 -9.77 1.72
N GLY A 197 2.68 -10.10 1.99
CA GLY A 197 1.91 -9.41 3.02
C GLY A 197 0.48 -9.94 3.19
N THR A 198 -0.05 -9.82 4.41
CA THR A 198 -1.39 -10.29 4.80
C THR A 198 -1.96 -9.41 5.92
N ALA A 199 -3.22 -9.61 6.32
CA ALA A 199 -3.85 -8.79 7.36
C ALA A 199 -3.20 -8.88 8.76
N SER A 200 -2.23 -9.77 9.00
CA SER A 200 -1.41 -9.78 10.23
C SER A 200 -0.01 -9.17 10.06
N ALA A 201 0.49 -9.02 8.81
CA ALA A 201 1.85 -8.52 8.54
C ALA A 201 2.06 -7.10 9.07
N VAL A 202 1.02 -6.25 8.98
CA VAL A 202 0.94 -4.96 9.68
C VAL A 202 -0.32 -4.94 10.55
N SER A 203 -0.29 -5.68 11.67
CA SER A 203 -1.44 -5.83 12.58
C SER A 203 -1.96 -4.48 13.14
N PRO A 204 -3.28 -4.22 13.17
CA PRO A 204 -3.84 -2.96 13.70
C PRO A 204 -3.52 -2.70 15.16
N LYS A 205 -3.32 -1.43 15.51
CA LYS A 205 -2.91 -0.98 16.85
C LYS A 205 -4.06 -0.33 17.62
N PRO A 206 -4.18 -0.54 18.94
CA PRO A 206 -5.10 0.19 19.82
C PRO A 206 -5.01 1.72 19.70
N LEU A 207 -6.07 2.41 20.13
CA LEU A 207 -6.13 3.87 20.13
C LEU A 207 -4.98 4.50 20.92
N ALA A 208 -4.61 3.94 22.08
CA ALA A 208 -3.52 4.43 22.90
C ALA A 208 -2.18 4.57 22.14
N ASN A 209 -1.83 3.64 21.25
CA ASN A 209 -0.62 3.79 20.42
C ASN A 209 -0.76 4.87 19.34
N LYS A 210 -1.98 5.21 18.94
CA LYS A 210 -2.24 6.34 18.04
C LYS A 210 -2.27 7.68 18.78
N ASP A 211 -2.61 7.67 20.06
CA ASP A 211 -2.41 8.81 20.96
C ASP A 211 -0.91 9.04 21.20
N GLU A 212 -0.11 7.99 21.48
CA GLU A 212 1.36 8.05 21.55
C GLU A 212 1.99 8.65 20.27
N GLU A 213 1.63 8.14 19.09
CA GLU A 213 2.05 8.70 17.80
C GLU A 213 1.67 10.17 17.63
N TYR A 214 0.49 10.56 18.10
CA TYR A 214 -0.01 11.93 18.02
C TYR A 214 0.74 12.87 18.98
N GLN A 215 0.99 12.48 20.23
CA GLN A 215 1.77 13.30 21.16
C GLN A 215 3.22 13.46 20.70
N ALA A 216 3.82 12.41 20.12
CA ALA A 216 5.14 12.51 19.51
C ALA A 216 5.17 13.47 18.31
N LEU A 217 4.11 13.50 17.48
CA LEU A 217 3.96 14.44 16.38
C LEU A 217 3.81 15.89 16.86
N LEU A 218 2.96 16.14 17.88
CA LEU A 218 2.86 17.47 18.49
C LEU A 218 4.21 17.95 19.03
N LYS A 219 4.92 17.09 19.78
CA LYS A 219 6.24 17.38 20.33
C LYS A 219 7.26 17.72 19.23
N PHE A 220 7.30 16.96 18.14
CA PHE A 220 8.18 17.25 16.99
C PHE A 220 7.81 18.57 16.29
N CYS A 221 6.51 18.86 16.16
CA CYS A 221 6.04 20.12 15.58
C CYS A 221 6.37 21.33 16.47
N GLY A 222 6.54 21.16 17.78
CA GLY A 222 6.73 22.22 18.76
C GLY A 222 5.42 22.70 19.41
N ILE A 223 4.40 21.85 19.44
CA ILE A 223 3.04 22.13 19.92
C ILE A 223 2.84 21.43 21.26
N SER A 224 2.27 22.12 22.25
CA SER A 224 1.96 21.48 23.55
C SER A 224 0.76 20.55 23.45
N VAL A 225 0.79 19.47 24.23
CA VAL A 225 -0.28 18.45 24.29
C VAL A 225 -1.57 19.00 24.93
N ASP A 226 -1.42 19.96 25.86
CA ASP A 226 -2.51 20.60 26.59
C ASP A 226 -3.10 21.83 25.85
N ASP A 227 -2.49 22.25 24.74
CA ASP A 227 -2.91 23.42 23.98
C ASP A 227 -4.30 23.16 23.35
N PRO A 228 -5.33 23.99 23.63
CA PRO A 228 -6.67 23.78 23.10
C PRO A 228 -6.75 24.01 21.58
N GLN A 229 -5.78 24.71 20.98
CA GLN A 229 -5.67 24.99 19.54
C GLN A 229 -4.65 24.06 18.84
N ARG A 230 -4.21 22.99 19.50
CA ARG A 230 -3.17 22.08 18.97
C ARG A 230 -3.53 21.46 17.62
N LEU A 231 -4.81 21.25 17.33
CA LEU A 231 -5.25 20.68 16.05
C LEU A 231 -5.15 21.70 14.91
N GLU A 232 -5.61 22.92 15.14
CA GLU A 232 -5.51 24.06 14.21
C GLU A 232 -4.04 24.37 13.93
N LYS A 233 -3.21 24.41 14.98
CA LYS A 233 -1.75 24.60 14.87
C LYS A 233 -1.11 23.47 14.06
N LEU A 234 -1.45 22.20 14.33
CA LEU A 234 -0.92 21.05 13.58
C LEU A 234 -1.39 21.01 12.12
N ILE A 235 -2.59 21.48 11.82
CA ILE A 235 -3.09 21.66 10.45
C ILE A 235 -2.24 22.71 9.71
N ALA A 236 -1.85 23.79 10.40
CA ALA A 236 -1.06 24.89 9.84
C ALA A 236 0.46 24.65 9.75
N VAL A 237 1.00 23.53 10.26
CA VAL A 237 2.44 23.18 10.14
C VAL A 237 2.82 23.00 8.66
N PRO A 238 4.03 23.42 8.22
CA PRO A 238 4.52 23.12 6.87
C PRO A 238 4.52 21.60 6.52
N THR A 239 4.14 21.26 5.29
CA THR A 239 3.91 19.87 4.85
C THR A 239 5.16 19.00 4.90
N ASP A 240 6.30 19.59 4.55
CA ASP A 240 7.66 19.05 4.69
C ASP A 240 7.98 18.69 6.15
N LYS A 241 7.67 19.55 7.13
CA LYS A 241 7.88 19.24 8.55
C LYS A 241 6.99 18.09 9.04
N ILE A 242 5.78 17.93 8.50
CA ILE A 242 4.91 16.76 8.79
C ILE A 242 5.51 15.47 8.20
N VAL A 243 6.10 15.54 7.00
CA VAL A 243 6.79 14.42 6.34
C VAL A 243 8.08 14.01 7.07
N GLU A 244 8.86 15.00 7.52
CA GLU A 244 10.05 14.81 8.35
C GLU A 244 9.70 14.15 9.69
N ALA A 245 8.66 14.66 10.37
CA ALA A 245 8.15 14.07 11.60
C ALA A 245 7.72 12.61 11.40
N ALA A 246 7.02 12.33 10.30
CA ALA A 246 6.56 10.99 9.97
C ALA A 246 7.73 10.00 9.80
N THR A 247 8.84 10.41 9.17
CA THR A 247 10.04 9.55 9.05
C THR A 247 10.82 9.44 10.36
N SER A 248 10.87 10.51 11.17
CA SER A 248 11.70 10.58 12.38
C SER A 248 11.09 9.92 13.62
N ILE A 249 9.76 9.91 13.77
CA ILE A 249 9.12 9.55 15.05
C ILE A 249 9.18 8.06 15.38
N ASN A 250 8.80 7.17 14.44
CA ASN A 250 8.90 5.71 14.60
C ASN A 250 8.57 5.00 13.26
N LYS A 251 9.50 4.18 12.74
CA LYS A 251 9.29 3.37 11.51
C LYS A 251 8.05 2.44 11.60
N ALA A 252 7.70 1.94 12.79
CA ALA A 252 6.57 1.03 13.00
C ALA A 252 5.20 1.72 13.18
N ALA A 253 5.17 3.06 13.30
CA ALA A 253 3.94 3.83 13.55
C ALA A 253 2.89 3.74 12.43
N PHE A 254 3.24 3.20 11.26
CA PHE A 254 2.41 3.26 10.06
C PHE A 254 1.32 2.18 10.02
N SER A 255 1.18 1.41 11.11
CA SER A 255 0.11 0.43 11.32
C SER A 255 -1.29 1.07 11.33
N PRO A 256 -2.35 0.36 10.89
CA PRO A 256 -3.72 0.86 10.96
C PRO A 256 -4.22 0.99 12.41
N LEU A 257 -5.28 1.78 12.62
CA LEU A 257 -6.02 1.80 13.89
C LEU A 257 -6.89 0.54 14.00
N ALA A 258 -6.94 -0.09 15.17
CA ALA A 258 -7.83 -1.20 15.53
C ALA A 258 -9.31 -0.75 15.67
N ASP A 259 -9.82 -0.09 14.64
CA ASP A 259 -11.13 0.53 14.57
C ASP A 259 -12.20 -0.53 14.33
N LYS A 260 -13.00 -0.84 15.36
CA LYS A 260 -14.05 -1.89 15.28
C LYS A 260 -15.14 -1.61 14.22
N SER A 261 -15.26 -0.38 13.73
CA SER A 261 -16.18 -0.05 12.61
C SER A 261 -15.66 -0.51 11.25
N PHE A 262 -14.36 -0.81 11.15
CA PHE A 262 -13.69 -1.35 9.96
C PHE A 262 -13.23 -2.79 10.16
N PHE A 263 -12.80 -3.15 11.38
CA PHE A 263 -12.34 -4.48 11.76
C PHE A 263 -13.28 -5.08 12.83
N PRO A 264 -14.37 -5.77 12.44
CA PRO A 264 -15.29 -6.40 13.41
C PRO A 264 -14.56 -7.41 14.32
N ILE A 265 -13.58 -8.11 13.77
CA ILE A 265 -12.54 -8.87 14.48
C ILE A 265 -11.21 -8.23 14.10
N ILE A 266 -10.36 -7.92 15.09
CA ILE A 266 -9.02 -7.37 14.82
C ILE A 266 -8.11 -8.51 14.33
N PRO A 267 -7.53 -8.41 13.11
CA PRO A 267 -6.60 -9.41 12.60
C PRO A 267 -5.25 -9.35 13.34
N ASN A 268 -4.72 -10.53 13.64
CA ASN A 268 -3.43 -10.78 14.26
C ASN A 268 -2.85 -12.11 13.71
N TYR A 269 -1.65 -12.49 14.13
CA TYR A 269 -0.93 -13.67 13.65
C TYR A 269 -1.74 -14.98 13.72
N LEU A 270 -2.60 -15.16 14.72
CA LEU A 270 -3.34 -16.40 14.95
C LEU A 270 -4.68 -16.49 14.20
N ASN A 271 -5.31 -15.35 13.87
CA ASN A 271 -6.67 -15.34 13.31
C ASN A 271 -6.80 -14.78 11.89
N HIS A 272 -5.80 -14.06 11.36
CA HIS A 272 -5.94 -13.38 10.07
C HIS A 272 -6.22 -14.32 8.90
N ALA A 273 -5.60 -15.50 8.89
CA ALA A 273 -5.78 -16.51 7.85
C ALA A 273 -7.23 -17.00 7.80
N LYS A 274 -7.84 -17.25 8.96
CA LYS A 274 -9.28 -17.55 9.06
C LYS A 274 -10.14 -16.35 8.64
N ILE A 275 -9.87 -15.13 9.12
CA ILE A 275 -10.67 -13.94 8.76
C ILE A 275 -10.72 -13.72 7.24
N ILE A 276 -9.57 -13.85 6.57
CA ILE A 276 -9.47 -13.74 5.10
C ILE A 276 -10.18 -14.92 4.42
N SER A 277 -10.08 -16.13 4.98
CA SER A 277 -10.67 -17.35 4.39
C SER A 277 -12.16 -17.53 4.66
N ASP A 278 -12.72 -16.85 5.66
CA ASP A 278 -14.17 -16.75 5.91
C ASP A 278 -14.85 -15.73 4.97
N CYS A 279 -14.08 -14.93 4.23
CA CYS A 279 -14.60 -13.97 3.27
C CYS A 279 -15.44 -14.70 2.20
N SER A 280 -16.73 -14.32 2.09
CA SER A 280 -17.72 -14.98 1.25
C SER A 280 -17.85 -14.37 -0.15
N TRP A 281 -17.38 -13.13 -0.34
CA TRP A 281 -17.49 -12.39 -1.60
C TRP A 281 -16.25 -12.45 -2.49
N ILE A 282 -15.12 -12.94 -1.98
CA ILE A 282 -13.90 -13.12 -2.77
C ILE A 282 -13.92 -14.47 -3.50
N ALA A 283 -13.74 -14.45 -4.83
CA ALA A 283 -13.87 -15.66 -5.66
C ALA A 283 -12.54 -16.43 -5.84
N ALA A 284 -11.39 -15.77 -5.65
CA ALA A 284 -10.08 -16.42 -5.55
C ALA A 284 -9.03 -15.48 -4.94
N ILE A 285 -8.03 -16.06 -4.29
CA ILE A 285 -6.84 -15.37 -3.79
C ILE A 285 -5.61 -16.10 -4.35
N VAL A 286 -4.68 -15.35 -4.94
CA VAL A 286 -3.30 -15.80 -5.18
C VAL A 286 -2.43 -15.13 -4.11
N THR A 287 -1.52 -15.87 -3.47
CA THR A 287 -0.62 -15.31 -2.46
C THR A 287 0.75 -16.01 -2.52
N GLY A 288 1.79 -15.31 -2.07
CA GLY A 288 3.18 -15.75 -2.14
C GLY A 288 4.15 -14.64 -1.73
N ASP A 289 5.41 -15.01 -1.54
CA ASP A 289 6.52 -14.18 -1.05
C ASP A 289 7.82 -14.52 -1.79
N VAL A 290 8.93 -13.86 -1.43
CA VAL A 290 10.27 -14.21 -1.93
C VAL A 290 11.11 -14.92 -0.85
N VAL A 291 12.04 -15.77 -1.28
CA VAL A 291 12.84 -16.66 -0.39
C VAL A 291 13.66 -15.92 0.69
N PHE A 292 13.86 -14.61 0.57
CA PHE A 292 14.77 -13.86 1.44
C PHE A 292 14.23 -12.48 1.89
N GLU A 293 12.93 -12.39 2.16
CA GLU A 293 12.23 -11.14 2.58
C GLU A 293 12.96 -10.32 3.66
N GLY A 294 13.63 -10.97 4.62
CA GLY A 294 14.29 -10.27 5.72
C GLY A 294 15.46 -9.36 5.30
N CYS A 295 15.97 -9.48 4.07
CA CYS A 295 16.95 -8.54 3.54
C CYS A 295 16.42 -7.09 3.46
N LEU A 296 15.09 -6.92 3.39
CA LEU A 296 14.41 -5.62 3.48
C LEU A 296 14.77 -4.86 4.77
N PHE A 297 15.16 -5.56 5.82
CA PHE A 297 15.53 -4.99 7.12
C PHE A 297 17.04 -4.90 7.35
N ALA A 298 17.88 -5.33 6.38
CA ALA A 298 19.33 -5.43 6.56
C ALA A 298 19.97 -4.13 7.06
N HIS A 299 19.60 -2.98 6.48
CA HIS A 299 20.08 -1.65 6.90
C HIS A 299 19.69 -1.26 8.33
N SER A 300 18.64 -1.87 8.90
CA SER A 300 18.14 -1.57 10.24
C SER A 300 18.61 -2.58 11.29
N ILE A 301 19.25 -3.68 10.85
CA ILE A 301 19.88 -4.66 11.74
C ILE A 301 21.40 -4.78 11.51
N VAL A 302 22.00 -3.94 10.66
CA VAL A 302 23.39 -4.07 10.13
C VAL A 302 24.48 -4.19 11.21
N ASP A 303 24.29 -3.53 12.35
CA ASP A 303 25.23 -3.52 13.47
C ASP A 303 24.87 -4.50 14.61
N VAL A 304 23.79 -5.29 14.46
CA VAL A 304 23.34 -6.26 15.47
C VAL A 304 24.34 -7.41 15.58
N ARG A 305 24.85 -7.63 16.79
CA ARG A 305 25.79 -8.73 17.09
C ARG A 305 25.03 -9.99 17.54
N PRO A 306 25.55 -11.22 17.27
CA PRO A 306 24.81 -12.45 17.55
C PRO A 306 24.46 -12.61 19.04
N GLU A 307 25.41 -12.34 19.94
CA GLU A 307 25.19 -12.38 21.40
C GLU A 307 24.08 -11.42 21.86
N VAL A 308 24.10 -10.17 21.35
CA VAL A 308 23.12 -9.13 21.71
C VAL A 308 21.72 -9.53 21.24
N PHE A 309 21.59 -10.08 20.04
CA PHE A 309 20.32 -10.62 19.54
C PHE A 309 19.85 -11.82 20.35
N TYR A 310 20.73 -12.78 20.63
CA TYR A 310 20.42 -13.95 21.45
C TYR A 310 19.86 -13.54 22.81
N GLN A 311 20.52 -12.58 23.48
CA GLN A 311 20.06 -12.08 24.77
C GLN A 311 18.74 -11.31 24.67
N HIS A 312 18.50 -10.57 23.59
CA HIS A 312 17.21 -9.91 23.36
C HIS A 312 16.07 -10.92 23.19
N VAL A 313 16.30 -12.02 22.47
CA VAL A 313 15.30 -13.08 22.26
C VAL A 313 15.04 -13.86 23.56
N GLU A 314 16.07 -14.16 24.37
CA GLU A 314 15.89 -14.69 25.73
C GLU A 314 15.04 -13.77 26.60
N ASN A 315 15.34 -12.47 26.61
CA ASN A 315 14.61 -11.49 27.41
C ASN A 315 13.15 -11.31 26.94
N ALA A 316 12.85 -11.58 25.66
CA ALA A 316 11.52 -11.45 25.07
C ALA A 316 10.65 -12.71 25.20
N LEU A 317 11.23 -13.91 25.16
CA LEU A 317 10.50 -15.19 25.09
C LEU A 317 10.70 -16.10 26.31
N GLY A 318 11.70 -15.81 27.17
CA GLY A 318 12.22 -16.73 28.16
C GLY A 318 13.17 -17.77 27.54
N VAL A 319 14.15 -18.24 28.33
CA VAL A 319 15.29 -19.05 27.85
C VAL A 319 14.85 -20.30 27.07
N GLU A 320 13.84 -21.05 27.54
CA GLU A 320 13.37 -22.27 26.86
C GLU A 320 12.85 -21.98 25.44
N ASN A 321 11.95 -20.99 25.30
CA ASN A 321 11.36 -20.63 24.01
C ASN A 321 12.39 -19.96 23.09
N ALA A 322 13.28 -19.15 23.66
CA ALA A 322 14.38 -18.52 22.93
C ALA A 322 15.31 -19.56 22.33
N ASN A 323 15.77 -20.54 23.11
CA ASN A 323 16.59 -21.65 22.61
C ASN A 323 15.87 -22.39 21.47
N ARG A 324 14.58 -22.75 21.65
CA ARG A 324 13.79 -23.45 20.62
C ARG A 324 13.63 -22.64 19.32
N VAL A 325 13.53 -21.32 19.39
CA VAL A 325 13.48 -20.45 18.19
C VAL A 325 14.87 -20.34 17.55
N LEU A 326 15.90 -20.07 18.35
CA LEU A 326 17.26 -19.81 17.86
C LEU A 326 17.90 -21.07 17.27
N GLU A 327 17.63 -22.25 17.82
CA GLU A 327 18.03 -23.56 17.29
C GLU A 327 17.47 -23.82 15.88
N VAL A 328 16.19 -23.52 15.65
CA VAL A 328 15.54 -23.69 14.32
C VAL A 328 16.19 -22.85 13.21
N TYR A 329 16.77 -21.69 13.56
CA TYR A 329 17.52 -20.84 12.63
C TYR A 329 19.05 -20.98 12.77
N GLU A 330 19.55 -21.97 13.52
CA GLU A 330 20.99 -22.19 13.79
C GLU A 330 21.74 -20.97 14.37
N ILE A 331 21.04 -20.10 15.11
CA ILE A 331 21.63 -18.89 15.70
C ILE A 331 22.26 -19.22 17.06
N SER A 332 23.54 -18.89 17.24
CA SER A 332 24.23 -19.02 18.52
C SER A 332 25.07 -17.77 18.86
N ARG A 333 25.27 -17.51 20.16
CA ARG A 333 25.91 -16.29 20.70
C ARG A 333 27.27 -15.97 20.07
N ASN A 334 28.04 -17.00 19.72
CA ASN A 334 29.44 -16.89 19.31
C ASN A 334 29.65 -17.25 17.82
N MET A 335 28.59 -17.30 17.01
CA MET A 335 28.69 -17.64 15.59
C MET A 335 29.36 -16.54 14.77
N ASN A 336 29.88 -16.88 13.59
CA ASN A 336 30.41 -15.90 12.64
C ASN A 336 29.32 -14.90 12.21
N GLU A 337 29.66 -13.61 12.20
CA GLU A 337 28.70 -12.55 11.89
C GLU A 337 28.07 -12.69 10.50
N ASN A 338 28.85 -13.00 9.45
CA ASN A 338 28.30 -13.16 8.09
C ASN A 338 27.36 -14.37 7.95
N LEU A 339 27.48 -15.37 8.84
CA LEU A 339 26.53 -16.48 8.93
C LEU A 339 25.29 -16.09 9.75
N PHE A 340 25.47 -15.40 10.88
CA PHE A 340 24.38 -14.79 11.65
C PHE A 340 23.51 -13.91 10.76
N TRP A 341 24.14 -13.15 9.87
CA TRP A 341 23.50 -12.31 8.85
C TRP A 341 22.49 -13.05 7.99
N ALA A 342 22.88 -14.19 7.40
CA ALA A 342 21.98 -15.00 6.60
C ALA A 342 20.84 -15.58 7.45
N ARG A 343 21.15 -16.11 8.64
CA ARG A 343 20.17 -16.73 9.54
C ARG A 343 19.15 -15.73 10.11
N LEU A 344 19.59 -14.53 10.49
CA LEU A 344 18.73 -13.45 10.97
C LEU A 344 17.79 -12.96 9.86
N CYS A 345 18.27 -12.80 8.62
CA CYS A 345 17.41 -12.47 7.49
C CYS A 345 16.36 -13.56 7.20
N THR A 346 16.68 -14.85 7.36
CA THR A 346 15.68 -15.93 7.29
C THR A 346 14.63 -15.80 8.39
N LEU A 347 15.06 -15.69 9.66
CA LEU A 347 14.19 -15.53 10.83
C LEU A 347 13.27 -14.32 10.69
N CYS A 348 13.81 -13.15 10.31
CA CYS A 348 13.04 -11.94 10.08
C CYS A 348 12.07 -12.08 8.91
N GLY A 349 12.45 -12.78 7.83
CA GLY A 349 11.56 -13.07 6.70
C GLY A 349 10.35 -13.89 7.12
N ASP A 350 10.57 -15.02 7.77
CA ASP A 350 9.51 -15.94 8.21
C ASP A 350 8.62 -15.35 9.29
N ALA A 351 9.21 -14.64 10.26
CA ALA A 351 8.46 -13.98 11.32
C ALA A 351 7.63 -12.79 10.79
N MET A 352 8.15 -11.99 9.85
CA MET A 352 7.45 -10.80 9.34
C MET A 352 6.49 -11.11 8.20
N PHE A 353 6.79 -12.07 7.34
CA PHE A 353 6.07 -12.35 6.10
C PHE A 353 5.73 -13.84 5.93
N SER A 354 6.71 -14.72 5.71
CA SER A 354 6.46 -16.05 5.14
C SER A 354 5.55 -16.94 5.98
N GLY A 355 5.73 -16.96 7.31
CA GLY A 355 4.86 -17.71 8.24
C GLY A 355 3.38 -17.29 8.15
N LYS A 356 3.12 -16.03 7.81
CA LYS A 356 1.76 -15.49 7.63
C LYS A 356 1.19 -15.86 6.27
N THR A 357 1.99 -15.79 5.20
CA THR A 357 1.60 -16.24 3.85
C THR A 357 1.26 -17.72 3.84
N MET A 358 2.11 -18.56 4.47
CA MET A 358 1.90 -19.99 4.61
C MET A 358 0.64 -20.31 5.43
N SER A 359 0.41 -19.59 6.55
CA SER A 359 -0.81 -19.71 7.36
C SER A 359 -2.08 -19.42 6.54
N LEU A 360 -2.08 -18.34 5.74
CA LEU A 360 -3.19 -18.03 4.82
C LEU A 360 -3.38 -19.13 3.77
N SER A 361 -2.31 -19.58 3.14
CA SER A 361 -2.35 -20.61 2.10
C SER A 361 -2.91 -21.93 2.63
N ALA A 362 -2.45 -22.39 3.81
CA ALA A 362 -2.92 -23.61 4.45
C ALA A 362 -4.43 -23.57 4.77
N HIS A 363 -4.94 -22.42 5.24
CA HIS A 363 -6.38 -22.24 5.47
C HIS A 363 -7.21 -22.22 4.18
N GLN A 364 -6.68 -21.71 3.07
CA GLN A 364 -7.35 -21.76 1.76
C GLN A 364 -7.40 -23.19 1.21
N PHE A 365 -6.30 -23.96 1.32
CA PHE A 365 -6.27 -25.37 0.92
C PHE A 365 -7.23 -26.28 1.72
N GLN A 366 -7.65 -25.88 2.92
CA GLN A 366 -8.66 -26.59 3.71
C GLN A 366 -10.12 -26.27 3.32
N ARG A 367 -10.35 -25.34 2.39
CA ARG A 367 -11.69 -24.87 1.97
C ARG A 367 -12.11 -25.37 0.57
N GLY A 368 -11.17 -25.89 -0.23
CA GLY A 368 -11.40 -26.42 -1.58
C GLY A 368 -11.52 -27.94 -1.63
#